data_AF-A0A4P9WX30-F1
#
_entry.id   AF-A0A4P9WX30-F1
#
_cell.length_a   1.000
_cell.length_b   1.000
_cell.length_c   1.000
_cell.angle_alpha   90.00
_cell.angle_beta   90.00
_cell.angle_gamma   90.00
#
_symmetry.space_group_name_H-M   'P 1'
#
loop_
_entity.id
_entity.type
_entity.pdbx_description
1 polymer ?
#
loop_
_entity_poly.entity_id
_entity_poly.type
_entity_poly.pdbx_seq_one_letter_code
_entity_poly.pdbx_strand_id
1 'polypeptide(L)' 'DAAAVAKAKAHWDREQRVRIAEFQVLKDKLSWCYRREGVNHFKNCRYLVEQ' A
#
# COMPACT_ATOMS: atom_id res chain seq x y z
N ASP A 1 11.95 -16.25 26.86
CA ASP A 1 12.74 -16.95 25.83
C ASP A 1 13.11 -15.96 24.72
N ALA A 2 14.39 -15.67 24.55
CA ALA A 2 14.88 -14.68 23.58
C ALA A 2 14.64 -15.12 22.12
N ALA A 3 14.62 -16.43 21.84
CA ALA A 3 14.41 -16.96 20.50
C ALA A 3 12.96 -16.72 20.02
N ALA A 4 12.00 -16.90 20.93
CA ALA A 4 10.59 -16.64 20.66
C ALA A 4 10.33 -15.15 20.31
N VAL A 5 10.98 -14.23 21.03
CA VAL A 5 10.88 -12.78 20.77
C VAL A 5 11.48 -12.41 19.41
N ALA A 6 12.65 -12.97 19.06
CA ALA A 6 13.27 -12.72 17.75
C ALA A 6 12.41 -13.21 16.59
N LYS A 7 11.79 -14.39 16.72
CA LYS A 7 10.87 -14.94 15.71
C LYS A 7 9.63 -14.06 15.54
N ALA A 8 9.03 -13.60 16.64
CA ALA A 8 7.87 -12.70 16.60
C ALA A 8 8.21 -11.36 15.93
N LYS A 9 9.39 -10.80 16.22
CA LYS A 9 9.87 -9.58 15.57
C LYS A 9 10.08 -9.77 14.07
N ALA A 10 10.75 -10.85 13.65
CA ALA A 10 10.97 -11.13 12.23
C ALA A 10 9.65 -11.29 11.46
N HIS A 11 8.66 -11.94 12.08
CA HIS A 11 7.30 -12.03 11.52
C HIS A 11 6.67 -10.64 11.38
N TRP A 12 6.69 -9.83 12.43
CA TRP A 12 6.16 -8.46 12.37
C TRP A 12 6.83 -7.62 11.28
N ASP A 13 8.16 -7.67 11.18
CA ASP A 13 8.93 -6.95 10.16
C ASP A 13 8.52 -7.39 8.74
N ARG A 14 8.22 -8.69 8.53
CA ARG A 14 7.70 -9.21 7.26
C ARG A 14 6.31 -8.64 6.95
N GLU A 15 5.39 -8.68 7.90
CA GLU A 15 4.03 -8.15 7.72
C GLU A 15 4.03 -6.63 7.46
N GLN A 16 4.97 -5.88 8.04
CA GLN A 16 5.15 -4.47 7.70
C GLN A 16 5.59 -4.27 6.25
N ARG A 17 6.54 -5.09 5.78
CA ARG A 17 6.99 -5.02 4.37
C ARG A 17 5.86 -5.33 3.41
N VAL A 18 4.99 -6.30 3.74
CA VAL A 18 3.80 -6.61 2.94
C VAL A 18 2.88 -5.39 2.86
N ARG A 19 2.52 -4.77 3.99
CA ARG A 19 1.70 -3.56 4.01
C ARG A 19 2.29 -2.39 3.22
N ILE A 20 3.62 -2.19 3.31
CA ILE A 20 4.31 -1.16 2.52
C ILE A 20 4.19 -1.46 1.03
N ALA A 21 4.35 -2.72 0.62
CA ALA A 21 4.21 -3.12 -0.78
C ALA A 21 2.77 -2.91 -1.28
N GLU A 22 1.76 -3.25 -0.48
CA GLU A 22 0.35 -2.99 -0.80
C GLU A 22 0.09 -1.48 -1.01
N PHE A 23 0.62 -0.64 -0.12
CA PHE A 23 0.51 0.81 -0.26
C PHE A 23 1.23 1.33 -1.51
N GLN A 24 2.40 0.79 -1.84
CA GLN A 24 3.13 1.16 -3.05
C GLN A 24 2.33 0.82 -4.32
N VAL A 25 1.69 -0.36 -4.36
CA VAL A 25 0.80 -0.74 -5.46
C VAL A 25 -0.38 0.22 -5.58
N LEU A 26 -0.99 0.62 -4.46
CA LEU A 26 -2.10 1.58 -4.46
C LEU A 26 -1.66 2.95 -5.01
N LYS A 27 -0.50 3.44 -4.57
CA LYS A 27 0.11 4.68 -5.03
C LYS A 27 0.39 4.66 -6.53
N ASP A 28 0.88 3.54 -7.05
CA ASP A 28 1.16 3.38 -8.48
C ASP A 28 -0.13 3.38 -9.31
N LYS A 29 -1.18 2.69 -8.84
CA LYS A 29 -2.51 2.73 -9.45
C LYS A 29 -3.11 4.14 -9.44
N LEU A 30 -2.99 4.86 -8.33
CA LEU A 30 -3.49 6.23 -8.21
C LEU A 30 -2.75 7.16 -9.17
N SER A 31 -1.43 7.07 -9.24
CA SER A 31 -0.59 7.85 -10.15
C SER A 31 -0.93 7.57 -11.62
N TRP A 32 -1.17 6.30 -11.95
CA TRP A 32 -1.61 5.90 -13.29
C TRP A 32 -2.98 6.47 -13.63
N CYS A 33 -3.96 6.34 -12.73
CA CYS A 33 -5.30 6.88 -12.91
C CYS A 33 -5.29 8.40 -13.07
N TYR A 34 -4.52 9.11 -12.24
CA TYR A 34 -4.34 10.55 -12.32
C TYR A 34 -3.82 10.98 -13.70
N ARG A 35 -2.77 10.31 -14.21
CA ARG A 35 -2.19 10.59 -15.54
C ARG A 35 -3.17 10.30 -16.68
N ARG A 36 -3.98 9.25 -16.57
CA ARG A 36 -4.94 8.84 -17.60
C ARG A 36 -6.17 9.76 -17.66
N GLU A 37 -6.73 10.09 -16.50
CA GLU A 37 -8.00 10.81 -16.39
C GLU A 37 -7.84 12.33 -16.50
N GLY A 38 -6.63 12.86 -16.26
CA GLY A 38 -6.34 14.29 -16.33
C GLY A 38 -7.24 15.07 -15.36
N VAL A 39 -8.07 15.98 -15.88
CA VAL A 39 -8.99 16.78 -15.05
C VAL A 39 -10.10 15.95 -14.38
N ASN A 40 -10.42 14.76 -14.88
CA ASN A 40 -11.51 13.92 -14.37
C ASN A 40 -11.13 13.03 -13.17
N HIS A 41 -9.86 13.05 -12.75
CA HIS A 41 -9.34 12.15 -11.72
C HIS A 41 -10.10 12.25 -10.39
N PHE A 42 -10.67 13.41 -10.03
CA PHE A 42 -11.45 13.60 -8.80
C PHE A 42 -12.69 12.71 -8.71
N LYS A 43 -13.32 12.39 -9.85
CA LYS A 43 -14.45 11.47 -9.90
C LYS A 43 -13.99 10.04 -10.15
N ASN A 44 -13.14 9.86 -11.15
CA ASN A 44 -12.84 8.54 -11.68
C ASN A 44 -11.79 7.77 -10.86
N CYS A 45 -10.92 8.45 -10.11
CA CYS A 45 -9.89 7.80 -9.27
C CYS A 45 -10.26 7.72 -7.78
N ARG A 46 -11.42 8.26 -7.38
CA ARG A 46 -11.86 8.38 -5.97
C ARG A 46 -11.89 7.04 -5.23
N TYR A 47 -12.32 5.98 -5.91
CA TYR A 47 -12.39 4.62 -5.35
C TYR A 47 -11.02 4.03 -4.95
N LEU A 48 -9.92 4.59 -5.46
CA LEU A 48 -8.56 4.17 -5.07
C LEU A 48 -8.12 4.81 -3.75
N VAL A 49 -8.77 5.88 -3.31
CA VAL A 49 -8.42 6.61 -2.08
C VAL A 49 -9.36 6.24 -0.93
N GLU A 50 -10.58 5.78 -1.23
CA GLU A 50 -11.58 5.35 -0.25
C GLU A 50 -11.42 3.88 0.22
N GLN A 51 -10.33 3.20 -0.18
CA GLN A 51 -9.99 1.83 0.24
C GLN A 51 -9.34 1.76 1.63
#